data_AF-S7PAS4-F1
#
_entry.id   AF-S7PAS4-F1
#
_cell.length_a   1.000
_cell.length_b   1.000
_cell.length_c   1.000
_cell.angle_alpha   90.00
_cell.angle_beta   90.00
_cell.angle_gamma   90.00
#
_symmetry.space_group_name_H-M   'P 1'
#
loop_
_entity.id
_entity.type
_entity.pdbx_description
1 polymer ?
#
loop_
_entity_poly.entity_id
_entity_poly.type
_entity_poly.pdbx_seq_one_letter_code
_entity_poly.pdbx_strand_id
1 'polypeptide(L)' 'MEAGAGAVTSGCPSPCLKKNVAMGYVPPEYSQPGTQLLVEVRRKQQVAVVSKMPFVPTNYYTLK' A
#
# COMPACT_ATOMS: atom_id res chain seq x y z
N MET A 1 -4.02 18.50 14.93
CA MET A 1 -2.97 17.52 15.31
C MET A 1 -3.13 16.34 14.36
N GLU A 2 -2.30 16.29 13.32
CA GLU A 2 -2.31 15.23 12.28
C GLU A 2 -1.94 13.89 12.93
N ALA A 3 -2.93 13.00 13.08
CA ALA A 3 -2.72 11.70 13.68
C ALA A 3 -2.26 10.71 12.59
N GLY A 4 -0.94 10.51 12.44
CA GLY A 4 -0.40 9.25 11.93
C GLY A 4 0.63 9.28 10.80
N ALA A 5 1.67 10.11 10.92
CA ALA A 5 3.06 9.86 10.49
C ALA A 5 3.39 9.31 9.08
N GLY A 6 2.49 9.35 8.10
CA GLY A 6 2.75 8.87 6.75
C GLY A 6 1.87 9.52 5.69
N ALA A 7 2.23 9.35 4.42
CA ALA A 7 1.48 9.92 3.30
C ALA A 7 1.44 8.96 2.11
N VAL A 8 0.24 8.77 1.56
CA VAL A 8 0.04 8.07 0.29
C VAL A 8 0.57 8.94 -0.85
N THR A 9 1.41 8.38 -1.71
CA THR A 9 2.02 9.08 -2.85
C THR A 9 1.36 8.69 -4.17
N SER A 10 0.91 7.44 -4.31
CA SER A 10 0.19 6.95 -5.48
C SER A 10 -0.89 5.96 -5.06
N GLY A 11 -1.99 5.89 -5.82
CA GLY A 11 -3.06 4.94 -5.55
C GLY A 11 -4.06 4.82 -6.69
N CYS A 12 -4.49 3.58 -6.97
CA CYS A 12 -5.49 3.29 -7.98
C CYS A 12 -6.19 1.94 -7.71
N PRO A 13 -7.39 1.73 -8.27
CA PRO A 13 -7.98 0.40 -8.35
C PRO A 13 -7.14 -0.51 -9.25
N SER A 14 -6.72 -1.67 -8.75
CA SER A 14 -6.01 -2.68 -9.54
C SER A 14 -7.01 -3.61 -10.25
N PRO A 15 -7.05 -3.64 -11.60
CA PRO A 15 -7.90 -4.57 -12.33
C PRO A 15 -7.48 -6.03 -12.16
N CYS A 16 -6.17 -6.30 -12.01
CA CYS A 16 -5.64 -7.65 -11.81
C CYS A 16 -6.03 -8.24 -10.45
N LEU A 17 -5.98 -7.42 -9.39
CA LEU A 17 -6.25 -7.88 -8.02
C LEU A 17 -7.71 -7.69 -7.59
N LYS A 18 -8.52 -6.97 -8.38
CA LYS A 18 -9.90 -6.55 -8.04
C LYS A 18 -9.97 -5.86 -6.67
N LYS A 19 -8.90 -5.14 -6.30
CA LYS A 19 -8.70 -4.46 -5.01
C LYS A 19 -8.03 -3.11 -5.25
N ASN A 20 -8.18 -2.19 -4.30
CA ASN A 20 -7.43 -0.94 -4.31
C ASN A 20 -5.98 -1.20 -3.87
N VAL A 21 -5.03 -0.61 -4.60
CA VAL A 21 -3.61 -0.62 -4.24
C VAL A 21 -3.10 0.81 -4.16
N ALA A 22 -2.14 1.03 -3.26
CA ALA A 22 -1.52 2.32 -3.06
C ALA A 22 -0.07 2.14 -2.61
N MET A 23 0.74 3.16 -2.87
CA MET A 23 2.08 3.30 -2.32
C MET A 23 2.11 4.56 -1.45
N GLY A 24 2.90 4.51 -0.39
CA GLY A 24 3.06 5.63 0.52
C GLY A 24 4.25 5.44 1.42
N TYR A 25 4.67 6.55 2.03
CA TYR A 25 5.69 6.54 3.07
C TYR A 25 5.03 6.40 4.43
N VAL A 26 5.62 5.55 5.27
CA VAL A 26 5.25 5.35 6.66
C VAL A 26 6.53 5.25 7.50
N PRO A 27 6.47 5.46 8.81
CA PRO A 27 7.62 5.23 9.67
C PRO A 27 8.08 3.76 9.62
N PRO A 28 9.38 3.48 9.80
CA PRO A 28 9.93 2.14 9.65
C PRO A 28 9.23 1.07 10.50
N GLU A 29 8.79 1.42 11.71
CA GLU A 29 8.06 0.54 12.62
C GLU A 29 6.72 0.02 12.05
N TYR A 30 6.14 0.73 11.08
CA TYR A 30 4.90 0.34 10.40
C TYR A 30 5.13 -0.27 9.01
N SER A 31 6.39 -0.37 8.55
CA SER A 31 6.71 -0.80 7.18
C SER A 31 6.65 -2.32 6.97
N GLN A 32 6.46 -3.11 8.05
CA GLN A 32 6.44 -4.57 7.96
C GLN A 32 5.20 -5.06 7.20
N PRO A 33 5.35 -5.97 6.21
CA PRO A 33 4.22 -6.59 5.55
C PRO A 33 3.27 -7.29 6.54
N GLY A 34 1.96 -7.10 6.37
CA GLY A 34 0.92 -7.59 7.27
C GLY A 34 0.48 -6.57 8.33
N THR A 35 1.21 -5.46 8.51
CA THR A 35 0.81 -4.38 9.42
C THR A 35 -0.51 -3.75 8.98
N GLN A 36 -1.46 -3.62 9.90
CA GLN A 36 -2.73 -2.91 9.66
C GLN A 36 -2.55 -1.41 9.88
N LEU A 37 -3.07 -0.61 8.96
CA LEU A 37 -3.04 0.85 9.00
C LEU A 37 -4.42 1.43 8.72
N LEU A 38 -4.68 2.63 9.22
CA LEU A 38 -5.85 3.41 8.84
C LEU A 38 -5.44 4.44 7.80
N VAL A 39 -6.15 4.46 6.68
CA VAL A 39 -5.92 5.41 5.58
C VAL A 39 -7.17 6.24 5.40
N GLU A 40 -7.01 7.56 5.32
CA GLU A 40 -8.12 8.45 5.00
C GLU A 40 -8.42 8.40 3.49
N VAL A 41 -9.61 7.88 3.15
CA VAL A 41 -10.13 7.85 1.79
C VAL A 41 -11.38 8.71 1.75
N ARG A 42 -11.31 9.85 1.05
CA ARG A 42 -12.45 10.79 0.91
C ARG A 42 -13.06 11.17 2.27
N ARG A 43 -12.22 11.56 3.24
CA ARG A 43 -12.62 11.96 4.61
C ARG A 43 -13.21 10.84 5.48
N LYS A 44 -12.99 9.58 5.10
CA LYS A 44 -13.37 8.42 5.90
C LYS A 44 -12.15 7.55 6.15
N GLN A 45 -12.00 7.07 7.37
CA GLN A 45 -10.94 6.10 7.68
C GLN A 45 -11.31 4.73 7.13
N GLN A 46 -10.39 4.14 6.38
CA GLN A 46 -10.50 2.81 5.81
C GLN A 46 -9.32 1.98 6.31
N VAL A 47 -9.56 0.72 6.68
CA VAL A 47 -8.48 -0.20 7.04
C VAL A 47 -7.71 -0.61 5.79
N ALA A 48 -6.39 -0.52 5.86
CA ALA A 48 -5.44 -0.97 4.86
C ALA A 48 -4.41 -1.91 5.50
N VAL A 49 -3.75 -2.72 4.68
CA VAL A 49 -2.70 -3.63 5.13
C VAL A 49 -1.45 -3.39 4.29
N VAL A 50 -0.31 -3.26 4.96
CA VAL A 50 0.98 -3.16 4.27
C VAL A 50 1.24 -4.47 3.54
N SER A 51 1.41 -4.39 2.22
CA SER A 51 1.65 -5.57 1.39
C SER A 51 3.08 -5.55 0.84
N LYS A 52 3.65 -6.74 0.66
CA LYS A 52 4.95 -6.88 -0.01
C LYS A 52 4.81 -6.49 -1.48
N MET A 53 5.78 -5.72 -1.97
CA MET A 53 5.90 -5.42 -3.40
C MET A 53 6.79 -6.46 -4.10
N PRO A 54 6.57 -6.75 -5.40
CA PRO A 54 5.48 -6.23 -6.22
C PRO A 54 4.12 -6.81 -5.83
N PHE A 55 3.04 -6.04 -5.98
CA PHE A 55 1.67 -6.49 -5.61
C PHE A 55 1.17 -7.67 -6.46
N VAL A 56 1.72 -7.83 -7.66
CA VAL A 56 1.47 -8.93 -8.59
C VAL A 56 2.83 -9.54 -8.95
N PRO A 57 2.97 -10.88 -9.00
CA PRO A 57 4.21 -11.53 -9.41
C PRO A 57 4.68 -11.06 -10.79
N THR A 58 5.97 -10.78 -10.91
CA THR A 58 6.57 -10.33 -12.17
C THR A 58 7.02 -11.53 -13.00
N ASN A 59 6.70 -11.53 -14.30
CA ASN A 59 7.13 -12.55 -15.25
C ASN A 59 8.29 -12.01 -16.10
N TYR A 60 9.39 -11.65 -15.44
CA TYR A 60 10.54 -11.10 -16.14
C TYR A 60 11.26 -12.19 -16.96
N TYR A 61 11.55 -11.90 -18.23
CA TYR A 61 12.50 -12.69 -19.01
C TYR A 61 13.92 -12.37 -18.53
N THR A 62 14.72 -13.39 -18.23
CA THR A 62 16.12 -13.24 -17.82
C THR A 62 17.00 -14.05 -18.76
N LEU A 63 18.03 -13.40 -19.32
CA LEU A 63 19.05 -14.08 -20.12
C LEU A 63 19.84 -15.01 -19.20
N LYS A 64 19.87 -16.29 -19.53
CA LYS A 64 20.71 -17.31 -18.87
C LYS A 64 22.07 -17.37 -19.52
#